data_AF-A0A528FZM2-F1
#
_entry.id   AF-A0A528FZM2-F1
#
_cell.length_a   1.000
_cell.length_b   1.000
_cell.length_c   1.000
_cell.angle_alpha   90.00
_cell.angle_beta   90.00
_cell.angle_gamma   90.00
#
_symmetry.space_group_name_H-M   'P 1'
#
loop_
_entity.id
_entity.type
_entity.pdbx_description
1 polymer ?
#
loop_
_entity_poly.entity_id
_entity_poly.type
_entity_poly.pdbx_seq_one_letter_code
_entity_poly.pdbx_strand_id
1 'polypeptide(L)'
;LEYYRNIFSQLGVILIGIGVSLFIFFFQQNYQDQRKRETELQLVLAKLAARIARGAAVVEYLGEFDALLDDGGPYISPELGGTNAAISAHGAELGKQVAEILLVERDVEVQGFEILNLSRDFEASFVVNELDPALWFNIVRDESEIKYATTQLVLDYKDLQDAIGGDSIAVAIANPEKEAKIKQEVLDIFYDADLLRQRSRRLLGRACWLFSQGRSFVNLGPVNEIEVDARSHQEWIDRSKRFLTQLKSGSGDCFKLLQFSPAP
;
A
#
# COMPACT_ATOMS: atom_id res chain seq x y z
N LEU A 1 -67.29 -37.73 12.54
CA LEU A 1 -66.11 -37.16 13.24
C LEU A 1 -64.79 -37.80 12.82
N GLU A 2 -64.73 -39.13 12.60
CA GLU A 2 -63.45 -39.82 12.25
C GLU A 2 -62.88 -39.46 10.87
N TYR A 3 -63.72 -39.21 9.86
CA TYR A 3 -63.27 -38.82 8.51
C TYR A 3 -62.49 -37.49 8.50
N TYR A 4 -62.95 -36.49 9.25
CA TYR A 4 -62.25 -35.20 9.41
C TYR A 4 -60.94 -35.34 10.19
N ARG A 5 -60.91 -36.21 11.21
CA ARG A 5 -59.72 -36.46 12.02
C ARG A 5 -58.59 -37.12 11.20
N ASN A 6 -58.94 -37.96 10.23
CA ASN A 6 -57.97 -38.59 9.34
C ASN A 6 -57.38 -37.58 8.33
N ILE A 7 -58.23 -36.71 7.75
CA ILE A 7 -57.79 -35.66 6.82
C ILE A 7 -56.90 -34.62 7.51
N PHE A 8 -57.25 -34.16 8.72
CA PHE A 8 -56.42 -33.22 9.47
C PHE A 8 -55.09 -33.84 9.91
N SER A 9 -55.07 -35.13 10.29
CA SER A 9 -53.83 -35.84 10.59
C SER A 9 -52.93 -35.98 9.36
N GLN A 10 -53.51 -36.27 8.20
CA GLN A 10 -52.76 -36.42 6.95
C GLN A 10 -52.20 -35.08 6.44
N LEU A 11 -53.00 -34.01 6.51
CA LEU A 11 -52.55 -32.64 6.22
C LEU A 11 -51.46 -32.17 7.20
N GLY A 12 -51.59 -32.50 8.49
CA GLY A 12 -50.58 -32.20 9.51
C GLY A 12 -49.23 -32.88 9.23
N VAL A 13 -49.25 -34.16 8.85
CA VAL A 13 -48.03 -34.89 8.47
C VAL A 13 -47.39 -34.31 7.20
N ILE A 14 -48.18 -33.93 6.21
CA ILE A 14 -47.68 -33.29 4.98
C ILE A 14 -47.05 -31.92 5.30
N LEU A 15 -47.70 -31.09 6.11
CA LEU A 15 -47.18 -29.78 6.49
C LEU A 15 -45.91 -29.87 7.36
N ILE A 16 -45.85 -30.84 8.28
CA ILE A 16 -44.63 -31.13 9.06
C ILE A 16 -43.51 -31.63 8.13
N GLY A 17 -43.82 -32.53 7.19
CA GLY A 17 -42.86 -33.01 6.20
C GLY A 17 -42.29 -31.91 5.32
N ILE A 18 -43.15 -30.99 4.84
CA ILE A 18 -42.73 -29.80 4.07
C ILE A 18 -41.88 -28.87 4.95
N GLY A 19 -42.30 -28.60 6.19
CA GLY A 19 -41.58 -27.74 7.12
C GLY A 19 -40.17 -28.27 7.47
N VAL A 20 -40.05 -29.56 7.76
CA VAL A 20 -38.75 -30.21 8.03
C VAL A 20 -37.88 -30.22 6.77
N SER A 21 -38.45 -30.48 5.59
CA SER A 21 -37.70 -30.48 4.33
C SER A 21 -37.18 -29.08 3.97
N LEU A 22 -38.01 -28.05 4.12
CA LEU A 22 -37.60 -26.66 3.92
C LEU A 22 -36.55 -26.23 4.95
N PHE A 23 -36.73 -26.58 6.22
CA PHE A 23 -35.75 -26.28 7.27
C PHE A 23 -34.39 -26.93 6.97
N ILE A 24 -34.37 -28.21 6.60
CA ILE A 24 -33.13 -28.90 6.20
C ILE A 24 -32.51 -28.25 4.96
N PHE A 25 -33.32 -27.93 3.94
CA PHE A 25 -32.84 -27.27 2.73
C PHE A 25 -32.18 -25.91 3.02
N PHE A 26 -32.86 -25.03 3.76
CA PHE A 26 -32.31 -23.71 4.14
C PHE A 26 -31.08 -23.83 5.05
N PHE A 27 -31.08 -24.79 5.98
CA PHE A 27 -29.93 -25.02 6.85
C PHE A 27 -28.72 -25.55 6.06
N GLN A 28 -28.93 -26.50 5.14
CA GLN A 28 -27.88 -27.02 4.27
C GLN A 28 -27.35 -25.95 3.32
N GLN A 29 -28.23 -25.14 2.73
CA GLN A 29 -27.84 -24.03 1.85
C GLN A 29 -27.02 -22.99 2.61
N ASN A 30 -27.51 -22.53 3.77
CA ASN A 30 -26.80 -21.55 4.59
C ASN A 30 -25.44 -22.09 5.08
N TYR A 31 -25.37 -23.37 5.47
CA TYR A 31 -24.12 -24.00 5.85
C TYR A 31 -23.13 -24.08 4.66
N GLN A 32 -23.59 -24.46 3.47
CA GLN A 32 -22.76 -24.49 2.26
C GLN A 32 -22.25 -23.09 1.90
N ASP A 33 -23.12 -22.08 1.95
CA ASP A 33 -22.75 -20.69 1.67
C ASP A 33 -21.74 -20.16 2.69
N GLN A 34 -21.95 -20.42 3.99
CA GLN A 34 -20.98 -20.09 5.03
C GLN A 34 -19.63 -20.76 4.79
N ARG A 35 -19.60 -22.05 4.46
CA ARG A 35 -18.33 -22.77 4.22
C ARG A 35 -17.61 -22.28 2.97
N LYS A 36 -18.35 -21.93 1.92
CA LYS A 36 -17.77 -21.31 0.72
C LYS A 36 -17.15 -19.95 1.07
N ARG A 37 -17.88 -19.11 1.80
CA ARG A 37 -17.40 -17.80 2.28
C ARG A 37 -16.16 -17.92 3.18
N GLU A 38 -16.14 -18.90 4.09
CA GLU A 38 -14.96 -19.18 4.92
C GLU A 38 -13.73 -19.57 4.09
N THR A 39 -13.92 -20.39 3.06
CA THR A 39 -12.84 -20.86 2.18
C THR A 39 -12.29 -19.70 1.34
N GLU A 40 -13.18 -18.86 0.79
CA GLU A 40 -12.79 -17.67 0.03
C GLU A 40 -12.02 -16.68 0.93
N LEU A 41 -12.45 -16.44 2.17
CA LEU A 41 -11.69 -15.62 3.13
C LEU A 41 -10.32 -16.18 3.43
N GLN A 42 -10.21 -17.50 3.63
CA GLN A 42 -8.91 -18.14 3.84
C GLN A 42 -7.99 -17.96 2.64
N LEU A 43 -8.52 -18.06 1.42
CA LEU A 43 -7.76 -17.82 0.20
C LEU A 43 -7.28 -16.36 0.11
N VAL A 44 -8.15 -15.39 0.40
CA VAL A 44 -7.78 -13.97 0.43
C VAL A 44 -6.69 -13.69 1.47
N LEU A 45 -6.83 -14.22 2.69
CA LEU A 45 -5.81 -14.09 3.73
C LEU A 45 -4.48 -14.73 3.35
N ALA A 46 -4.51 -15.88 2.66
CA ALA A 46 -3.29 -16.53 2.17
C ALA A 46 -2.59 -15.69 1.09
N LYS A 47 -3.34 -15.09 0.17
CA LYS A 47 -2.79 -14.16 -0.82
C LYS A 47 -2.21 -12.91 -0.16
N LEU A 48 -2.90 -12.35 0.83
CA LEU A 48 -2.43 -11.21 1.61
C LEU A 48 -1.12 -11.52 2.34
N ALA A 49 -1.01 -12.68 2.98
CA ALA A 49 0.24 -13.13 3.60
C ALA A 49 1.39 -13.23 2.58
N ALA A 50 1.12 -13.79 1.40
CA ALA A 50 2.12 -13.88 0.33
C ALA A 50 2.55 -12.52 -0.22
N ARG A 51 1.67 -11.51 -0.21
CA ARG A 51 2.00 -10.13 -0.58
C ARG A 51 2.80 -9.43 0.49
N ILE A 52 2.44 -9.58 1.77
CA ILE A 52 3.21 -9.01 2.87
C ILE A 52 4.66 -9.52 2.83
N ALA A 53 4.84 -10.84 2.66
CA ALA A 53 6.16 -11.45 2.61
C ALA A 53 7.02 -10.93 1.44
N ARG A 54 6.42 -10.72 0.26
CA ARG A 54 7.14 -10.25 -0.93
C ARG A 54 7.30 -8.72 -0.98
N GLY A 55 6.32 -7.99 -0.43
CA GLY A 55 6.33 -6.53 -0.35
C GLY A 55 7.45 -6.00 0.56
N ALA A 56 7.81 -6.75 1.61
CA ALA A 56 8.93 -6.41 2.48
C ALA A 56 10.27 -6.27 1.71
N ALA A 57 10.49 -7.09 0.68
CA ALA A 57 11.70 -7.01 -0.15
C ALA A 57 11.67 -5.79 -1.09
N VAL A 58 10.49 -5.40 -1.57
CA VAL A 58 10.34 -4.23 -2.44
C VAL A 58 10.52 -2.92 -1.68
N VAL A 59 10.08 -2.86 -0.41
CA VAL A 59 10.25 -1.65 0.41
C VAL A 59 11.65 -1.50 1.00
N GLU A 60 12.49 -2.54 0.99
CA GLU A 60 13.90 -2.45 1.40
C GLU A 60 14.68 -1.51 0.47
N TYR A 61 14.42 -1.58 -0.84
CA TYR A 61 14.99 -0.68 -1.85
C TYR A 61 14.68 0.80 -1.56
N LEU A 62 13.51 1.09 -1.00
CA LEU A 62 13.12 2.47 -0.67
C LEU A 62 14.00 3.10 0.43
N GLY A 63 14.81 2.31 1.14
CA GLY A 63 15.78 2.81 2.10
C GLY A 63 16.86 3.70 1.49
N GLU A 64 17.18 3.52 0.20
CA GLU A 64 18.15 4.38 -0.50
C GLU A 64 17.61 5.81 -0.66
N PHE A 65 16.31 5.95 -0.95
CA PHE A 65 15.63 7.24 -1.01
C PHE A 65 15.46 7.88 0.37
N ASP A 66 15.33 7.10 1.44
CA ASP A 66 15.23 7.66 2.79
C ASP A 66 16.47 8.49 3.15
N ALA A 67 17.66 7.99 2.83
CA ALA A 67 18.90 8.71 3.08
C ALA A 67 19.01 10.01 2.26
N LEU A 68 18.60 9.98 0.99
CA LEU A 68 18.67 11.15 0.10
C LEU A 68 17.65 12.22 0.44
N LEU A 69 16.41 11.80 0.71
CA LEU A 69 15.30 12.71 0.94
C LEU A 69 15.39 13.36 2.31
N ASP A 70 15.79 12.61 3.34
CA ASP A 70 15.77 13.09 4.73
C ASP A 70 17.13 13.65 5.20
N ASP A 71 18.09 13.87 4.28
CA ASP A 71 19.36 14.53 4.60
C ASP A 71 19.13 15.97 5.10
N GLY A 72 19.72 16.28 6.25
CA GLY A 72 19.49 17.55 6.94
C GLY A 72 18.08 17.72 7.54
N GLY A 73 17.26 16.67 7.57
CA GLY A 73 15.93 16.64 8.18
C GLY A 73 14.83 16.13 7.23
N PRO A 74 13.61 15.86 7.74
CA PRO A 74 12.55 15.23 6.95
C PRO A 74 12.24 16.00 5.68
N TYR A 75 12.13 15.27 4.57
CA TYR A 75 11.64 15.85 3.33
C TYR A 75 10.20 16.35 3.51
N ILE A 76 9.98 17.57 3.02
CA ILE A 76 8.68 18.22 2.89
C ILE A 76 8.74 18.89 1.54
N SER A 77 7.76 18.70 0.66
CA SER A 77 7.86 19.29 -0.68
C SER A 77 8.06 20.81 -0.62
N PRO A 78 8.74 21.42 -1.61
CA PRO A 78 8.94 22.87 -1.66
C PRO A 78 7.61 23.65 -1.59
N GLU A 79 6.55 23.11 -2.21
CA GLU A 79 5.20 23.67 -2.18
C GLU A 79 4.59 23.74 -0.78
N LEU A 80 4.99 22.82 0.10
CA LEU A 80 4.59 22.76 1.51
C LEU A 80 5.55 23.53 2.43
N GLY A 81 6.53 24.24 1.86
CA GLY A 81 7.49 25.07 2.60
C GLY A 81 8.69 24.31 3.16
N GLY A 82 9.04 23.16 2.58
CA GLY A 82 10.26 22.44 2.96
C GLY A 82 11.53 23.19 2.57
N THR A 83 12.57 23.04 3.39
CA THR A 83 13.87 23.74 3.22
C THR A 83 15.06 22.87 3.60
N ASN A 84 14.93 21.54 3.57
CA ASN A 84 16.02 20.64 3.92
C ASN A 84 17.08 20.58 2.80
N ALA A 85 18.15 19.80 3.00
CA ALA A 85 19.28 19.76 2.08
C ALA A 85 18.86 19.33 0.66
N ALA A 86 17.93 18.38 0.54
CA ALA A 86 17.33 17.96 -0.73
C ALA A 86 16.78 19.15 -1.55
N ILE A 87 16.20 20.14 -0.87
CA ILE A 87 15.54 21.29 -1.51
C ILE A 87 16.52 22.45 -1.72
N SER A 88 17.32 22.78 -0.71
CA SER A 88 18.15 23.99 -0.71
C SER A 88 19.49 23.85 -1.44
N ALA A 89 19.89 22.65 -1.86
CA ALA A 89 21.18 22.43 -2.50
C ALA A 89 21.27 23.07 -3.90
N HIS A 90 22.41 23.71 -4.14
CA HIS A 90 22.82 24.38 -5.38
C HIS A 90 24.32 24.14 -5.62
N GLY A 91 24.84 24.46 -6.80
CA GLY A 91 26.26 24.36 -7.11
C GLY A 91 26.86 22.98 -6.83
N ALA A 92 27.98 22.95 -6.11
CA ALA A 92 28.70 21.70 -5.84
C ALA A 92 27.86 20.68 -5.04
N GLU A 93 27.00 21.16 -4.15
CA GLU A 93 26.09 20.36 -3.35
C GLU A 93 25.00 19.70 -4.23
N LEU A 94 24.43 20.45 -5.17
CA LEU A 94 23.53 19.88 -6.18
C LEU A 94 24.24 18.82 -7.02
N GLY A 95 25.52 19.03 -7.34
CA GLY A 95 26.31 18.05 -8.10
C GLY A 95 26.52 16.74 -7.37
N LYS A 96 26.68 16.80 -6.04
CA LYS A 96 26.73 15.58 -5.20
C LYS A 96 25.38 14.86 -5.19
N GLN A 97 24.28 15.60 -5.02
CA GLN A 97 22.94 15.02 -5.04
C GLN A 97 22.64 14.33 -6.37
N VAL A 98 22.94 14.97 -7.50
CA VAL A 98 22.76 14.37 -8.83
C VAL A 98 23.60 13.10 -8.96
N ALA A 99 24.85 13.12 -8.50
CA ALA A 99 25.69 11.93 -8.54
C ALA A 99 25.12 10.77 -7.70
N GLU A 100 24.56 11.06 -6.53
CA GLU A 100 23.92 10.05 -5.68
C GLU A 100 22.62 9.52 -6.29
N ILE A 101 21.77 10.39 -6.83
CA ILE A 101 20.52 10.02 -7.52
C ILE A 101 20.80 9.07 -8.68
N LEU A 102 21.82 9.35 -9.50
CA LEU A 102 22.22 8.51 -10.64
C LEU A 102 22.80 7.15 -10.20
N LEU A 103 23.25 6.99 -8.94
CA LEU A 103 23.62 5.68 -8.41
C LEU A 103 22.38 4.85 -8.02
N VAL A 104 21.32 5.51 -7.57
CA VAL A 104 20.03 4.89 -7.17
C VAL A 104 19.14 4.53 -8.36
N GLU A 105 19.33 5.19 -9.51
CA GLU A 105 18.57 4.97 -10.76
C GLU A 105 18.45 3.50 -11.17
N ARG A 106 19.40 2.65 -10.76
CA ARG A 106 19.56 1.31 -11.30
C ARG A 106 18.40 0.34 -11.02
N ASP A 107 17.53 0.63 -10.05
CA ASP A 107 16.67 -0.41 -9.45
C ASP A 107 15.16 -0.06 -9.31
N VAL A 108 14.65 1.06 -9.87
CA VAL A 108 13.18 1.34 -9.88
C VAL A 108 12.46 0.51 -10.96
N GLU A 109 12.23 -0.77 -10.69
CA GLU A 109 11.44 -1.62 -11.61
C GLU A 109 9.94 -1.53 -11.29
N VAL A 110 9.15 -0.96 -12.21
CA VAL A 110 7.68 -0.86 -12.12
C VAL A 110 7.02 -2.21 -11.80
N GLN A 111 7.55 -3.30 -12.38
CA GLN A 111 7.05 -4.66 -12.15
C GLN A 111 7.26 -5.12 -10.71
N GLY A 112 8.30 -4.62 -10.03
CA GLY A 112 8.56 -4.92 -8.62
C GLY A 112 7.41 -4.48 -7.72
N PHE A 113 6.82 -3.31 -7.99
CA PHE A 113 5.76 -2.74 -7.16
C PHE A 113 4.35 -3.31 -7.41
N GLU A 114 4.12 -4.04 -8.51
CA GLU A 114 2.84 -4.73 -8.75
C GLU A 114 2.48 -5.73 -7.65
N ILE A 115 3.49 -6.19 -6.90
CA ILE A 115 3.29 -7.09 -5.77
C ILE A 115 2.45 -6.47 -4.66
N LEU A 116 2.43 -5.14 -4.57
CA LEU A 116 1.69 -4.39 -3.57
C LEU A 116 0.20 -4.22 -3.94
N ASN A 117 -0.22 -4.56 -5.17
CA ASN A 117 -1.62 -4.39 -5.63
C ASN A 117 -2.62 -5.35 -4.95
N LEU A 118 -3.03 -5.04 -3.72
CA LEU A 118 -4.02 -5.75 -2.91
C LEU A 118 -5.40 -5.81 -3.58
N SER A 119 -5.79 -4.74 -4.29
CA SER A 119 -7.12 -4.60 -4.90
C SER A 119 -7.49 -5.80 -5.76
N ARG A 120 -6.56 -6.28 -6.59
CA ARG A 120 -6.74 -7.43 -7.49
C ARG A 120 -7.17 -8.71 -6.77
N ASP A 121 -6.74 -8.89 -5.52
CA ASP A 121 -7.11 -10.08 -4.74
C ASP A 121 -8.51 -9.95 -4.14
N PHE A 122 -8.93 -8.73 -3.84
CA PHE A 122 -10.24 -8.44 -3.25
C PHE A 122 -11.34 -8.38 -4.32
N GLU A 123 -11.08 -7.77 -5.48
CA GLU A 123 -12.02 -7.70 -6.61
C GLU A 123 -12.48 -9.08 -7.09
N ALA A 124 -11.61 -10.07 -7.01
CA ALA A 124 -11.91 -11.44 -7.38
C ALA A 124 -12.73 -12.21 -6.31
N SER A 125 -13.21 -11.55 -5.27
CA SER A 125 -13.90 -12.16 -4.13
C SER A 125 -15.06 -11.30 -3.61
N PHE A 126 -15.88 -11.85 -2.72
CA PHE A 126 -16.96 -11.08 -2.09
C PHE A 126 -16.46 -9.94 -1.19
N VAL A 127 -15.18 -9.96 -0.79
CA VAL A 127 -14.55 -8.98 0.12
C VAL A 127 -14.75 -7.55 -0.36
N VAL A 128 -14.68 -7.30 -1.67
CA VAL A 128 -14.85 -5.95 -2.24
C VAL A 128 -16.21 -5.33 -1.91
N ASN A 129 -17.25 -6.14 -1.70
CA ASN A 129 -18.59 -5.67 -1.37
C ASN A 129 -18.83 -5.49 0.13
N GLU A 130 -17.95 -6.02 0.97
CA GLU A 130 -18.11 -5.99 2.42
C GLU A 130 -17.09 -5.10 3.12
N LEU A 131 -15.92 -4.89 2.51
CA LEU A 131 -14.92 -3.98 3.01
C LEU A 131 -15.50 -2.56 3.12
N ASP A 132 -15.09 -1.83 4.16
CA ASP A 132 -15.45 -0.44 4.30
C ASP A 132 -15.09 0.35 3.00
N PRO A 133 -16.03 1.12 2.42
CA PRO A 133 -15.79 1.81 1.16
C PRO A 133 -14.65 2.84 1.20
N ALA A 134 -14.43 3.50 2.35
CA ALA A 134 -13.33 4.44 2.49
C ALA A 134 -11.99 3.71 2.55
N LEU A 135 -11.95 2.57 3.22
CA LEU A 135 -10.77 1.70 3.23
C LEU A 135 -10.46 1.14 1.83
N TRP A 136 -11.48 0.69 1.09
CA TRP A 136 -11.33 0.27 -0.31
C TRP A 136 -10.76 1.38 -1.18
N PHE A 137 -11.34 2.58 -1.09
CA PHE A 137 -10.87 3.74 -1.84
C PHE A 137 -9.41 4.07 -1.52
N ASN A 138 -9.02 4.04 -0.24
CA ASN A 138 -7.64 4.30 0.16
C ASN A 138 -6.65 3.27 -0.39
N ILE A 139 -7.05 1.99 -0.48
CA ILE A 139 -6.24 0.94 -1.13
C ILE A 139 -6.01 1.27 -2.60
N VAL A 140 -7.09 1.51 -3.35
CA VAL A 140 -6.99 1.76 -4.79
C VAL A 140 -6.26 3.08 -5.08
N ARG A 141 -6.45 4.11 -4.24
CA ARG A 141 -5.72 5.37 -4.33
C ARG A 141 -4.22 5.15 -4.20
N ASP A 142 -3.77 4.44 -3.16
CA ASP A 142 -2.35 4.20 -2.92
C ASP A 142 -1.72 3.38 -4.05
N GLU A 143 -2.40 2.36 -4.54
CA GLU A 143 -1.94 1.57 -5.69
C GLU A 143 -1.81 2.41 -6.96
N SER A 144 -2.77 3.32 -7.20
CA SER A 144 -2.71 4.24 -8.33
C SER A 144 -1.56 5.23 -8.20
N GLU A 145 -1.32 5.78 -7.01
CA GLU A 145 -0.22 6.71 -6.74
C GLU A 145 1.14 6.02 -6.84
N ILE A 146 1.28 4.76 -6.38
CA ILE A 146 2.49 3.95 -6.58
C ILE A 146 2.75 3.74 -8.08
N LYS A 147 1.72 3.38 -8.84
CA LYS A 147 1.85 3.20 -10.30
C LYS A 147 2.23 4.51 -11.00
N TYR A 148 1.66 5.62 -10.57
CA TYR A 148 2.01 6.94 -11.07
C TYR A 148 3.49 7.25 -10.78
N ALA A 149 3.90 7.20 -9.52
CA ALA A 149 5.26 7.55 -9.09
C ALA A 149 6.33 6.67 -9.75
N THR A 150 6.11 5.35 -9.82
CA THR A 150 7.03 4.45 -10.52
C THR A 150 7.15 4.74 -12.01
N THR A 151 6.08 5.21 -12.66
CA THR A 151 6.10 5.60 -14.07
C THR A 151 6.78 6.95 -14.28
N GLN A 152 6.51 7.93 -13.41
CA GLN A 152 7.12 9.26 -13.49
C GLN A 152 8.62 9.19 -13.21
N LEU A 153 9.06 8.47 -12.17
CA LEU A 153 10.48 8.33 -11.86
C LEU A 153 11.32 7.91 -13.07
N VAL A 154 10.84 6.97 -13.88
CA VAL A 154 11.54 6.53 -15.11
C VAL A 154 11.67 7.67 -16.13
N LEU A 155 10.66 8.54 -16.23
CA LEU A 155 10.69 9.71 -17.09
C LEU A 155 11.62 10.79 -16.50
N ASP A 156 11.53 11.07 -15.20
CA ASP A 156 12.32 12.11 -14.55
C ASP A 156 13.81 11.78 -14.54
N TYR A 157 14.18 10.50 -14.37
CA TYR A 157 15.57 10.06 -14.53
C TYR A 157 16.10 10.31 -15.95
N LYS A 158 15.26 10.06 -16.96
CA LYS A 158 15.62 10.35 -18.35
C LYS A 158 15.74 11.85 -18.58
N ASP A 159 14.80 12.64 -18.08
CA ASP A 159 14.79 14.10 -18.25
C ASP A 159 15.99 14.74 -17.52
N LEU A 160 16.41 14.19 -16.37
CA LEU A 160 17.65 14.54 -15.68
C LEU A 160 18.88 14.23 -16.54
N GLN A 161 18.98 13.04 -17.13
CA GLN A 161 20.09 12.68 -18.02
C GLN A 161 20.14 13.60 -19.25
N ASP A 162 18.99 13.90 -19.85
CA ASP A 162 18.85 14.81 -20.98
C ASP A 162 19.21 16.26 -20.58
N ALA A 163 18.90 16.69 -19.35
CA ALA A 163 19.29 17.99 -18.81
C ALA A 163 20.81 18.12 -18.60
N ILE A 164 21.48 17.04 -18.18
CA ILE A 164 22.95 16.98 -18.09
C ILE A 164 23.56 17.06 -19.50
N GLY A 165 23.00 16.32 -20.46
CA GLY A 165 23.33 16.42 -21.88
C GLY A 165 24.69 15.85 -22.25
N GLY A 166 25.15 14.81 -21.54
CA GLY A 166 26.42 14.12 -21.79
C GLY A 166 27.69 14.83 -21.29
N ASP A 167 27.55 16.04 -20.73
CA ASP A 167 28.63 16.72 -20.01
C ASP A 167 28.91 16.02 -18.67
N SER A 168 30.05 16.30 -18.04
CA SER A 168 30.23 15.93 -16.64
C SER A 168 29.30 16.77 -15.75
N ILE A 169 28.80 16.20 -14.66
CA ILE A 169 27.87 16.87 -13.73
C ILE A 169 28.41 18.25 -13.30
N ALA A 170 29.70 18.35 -13.00
CA ALA A 170 30.34 19.59 -12.61
C ALA A 170 30.31 20.67 -13.71
N VAL A 171 30.45 20.28 -14.98
CA VAL A 171 30.37 21.20 -16.12
C VAL A 171 28.94 21.64 -16.38
N ALA A 172 27.98 20.70 -16.29
CA ALA A 172 26.57 21.01 -16.47
C ALA A 172 26.07 22.01 -15.41
N ILE A 173 26.44 21.81 -14.15
CA ILE A 173 26.05 22.69 -13.03
C ILE A 173 26.73 24.06 -13.08
N ALA A 174 27.94 24.15 -13.63
CA ALA A 174 28.61 25.44 -13.79
C ALA A 174 27.88 26.39 -14.76
N ASN A 175 26.96 25.87 -15.58
CA ASN A 175 26.07 26.68 -16.42
C ASN A 175 24.76 26.97 -15.66
N PRO A 176 24.43 28.24 -15.34
CA PRO A 176 23.25 28.59 -14.55
C PRO A 176 21.91 28.14 -15.15
N GLU A 177 21.78 28.13 -16.49
CA GLU A 177 20.54 27.68 -17.14
C GLU A 177 20.36 26.16 -17.00
N LYS A 178 21.45 25.41 -17.17
CA LYS A 178 21.44 23.96 -16.96
C LYS A 178 21.28 23.61 -15.48
N GLU A 179 21.91 24.34 -14.58
CA GLU A 179 21.77 24.16 -13.13
C GLU A 179 20.30 24.28 -12.70
N ALA A 180 19.61 25.33 -13.16
CA ALA A 180 18.19 25.53 -12.85
C ALA A 180 17.32 24.39 -13.39
N LYS A 181 17.59 23.93 -14.61
CA LYS A 181 16.88 22.78 -15.19
C LYS A 181 17.15 21.50 -14.40
N ILE A 182 18.42 21.16 -14.16
CA ILE A 182 18.83 19.99 -13.38
C ILE A 182 18.18 20.02 -11.98
N LYS A 183 18.13 21.19 -11.34
CA LYS A 183 17.49 21.33 -10.04
C LYS A 183 16.01 21.00 -10.09
N GLN A 184 15.30 21.42 -11.15
CA GLN A 184 13.91 21.09 -11.34
C GLN A 184 13.72 19.57 -11.47
N GLU A 185 14.48 18.90 -12.35
CA GLU A 185 14.37 17.45 -12.54
C GLU A 185 14.69 16.68 -11.24
N VAL A 186 15.69 17.15 -10.46
CA VAL A 186 16.01 16.56 -9.15
C VAL A 186 14.85 16.69 -8.16
N LEU A 187 14.17 17.84 -8.14
CA LEU A 187 13.02 18.06 -7.26
C LEU A 187 11.83 17.18 -7.66
N ASP A 188 11.64 16.96 -8.97
CA ASP A 188 10.59 16.08 -9.51
C ASP A 188 10.87 14.61 -9.11
N ILE A 189 12.11 14.13 -9.28
CA ILE A 189 12.55 12.81 -8.77
C ILE A 189 12.29 12.68 -7.26
N PHE A 190 12.64 13.69 -6.48
CA PHE A 190 12.44 13.65 -5.03
C PHE A 190 10.97 13.63 -4.63
N TYR A 191 10.12 14.36 -5.34
CA TYR A 191 8.68 14.35 -5.11
C TYR A 191 8.11 12.94 -5.35
N ASP A 192 8.43 12.33 -6.50
CA ASP A 192 7.89 11.01 -6.84
C ASP A 192 8.51 9.89 -6.00
N ALA A 193 9.77 10.00 -5.61
CA ALA A 193 10.39 9.08 -4.66
C ALA A 193 9.75 9.17 -3.26
N ASP A 194 9.41 10.37 -2.78
CA ASP A 194 8.71 10.56 -1.50
C ASP A 194 7.29 9.98 -1.54
N LEU A 195 6.57 10.22 -2.64
CA LEU A 195 5.25 9.63 -2.87
C LEU A 195 5.34 8.10 -2.88
N LEU A 196 6.28 7.55 -3.66
CA LEU A 196 6.47 6.11 -3.79
C LEU A 196 6.77 5.46 -2.44
N ARG A 197 7.71 6.01 -1.67
CA ARG A 197 8.12 5.43 -0.38
C ARG A 197 6.98 5.47 0.65
N GLN A 198 6.26 6.59 0.70
CA GLN A 198 5.16 6.76 1.64
C GLN A 198 3.99 5.83 1.30
N ARG A 199 3.55 5.79 0.04
CA ARG A 199 2.40 4.96 -0.36
C ARG A 199 2.70 3.47 -0.28
N SER A 200 3.90 3.05 -0.68
CA SER A 200 4.30 1.64 -0.59
C SER A 200 4.30 1.13 0.86
N ARG A 201 4.87 1.91 1.79
CA ARG A 201 4.89 1.57 3.21
C ARG A 201 3.50 1.66 3.84
N ARG A 202 2.68 2.64 3.44
CA ARG A 202 1.28 2.71 3.86
C ARG A 202 0.49 1.47 3.45
N LEU A 203 0.65 1.04 2.20
CA LEU A 203 -0.03 -0.14 1.65
C LEU A 203 0.43 -1.44 2.33
N LEU A 204 1.74 -1.58 2.59
CA LEU A 204 2.28 -2.73 3.33
C LEU A 204 1.84 -2.74 4.80
N GLY A 205 1.85 -1.59 5.47
CA GLY A 205 1.35 -1.42 6.83
C GLY A 205 -0.13 -1.76 6.93
N ARG A 206 -0.94 -1.29 5.98
CA ARG A 206 -2.36 -1.64 5.83
C ARG A 206 -2.53 -3.13 5.63
N ALA A 207 -1.79 -3.74 4.69
CA ALA A 207 -1.85 -5.17 4.43
C ALA A 207 -1.61 -5.99 5.70
N CYS A 208 -0.57 -5.64 6.46
CA CYS A 208 -0.25 -6.31 7.71
C CYS A 208 -1.33 -6.11 8.78
N TRP A 209 -1.87 -4.90 8.89
CA TRP A 209 -2.99 -4.64 9.80
C TRP A 209 -4.23 -5.46 9.44
N LEU A 210 -4.66 -5.48 8.18
CA LEU A 210 -5.79 -6.31 7.73
C LEU A 210 -5.53 -7.79 8.03
N PHE A 211 -4.32 -8.28 7.73
CA PHE A 211 -3.93 -9.66 7.99
C PHE A 211 -3.97 -10.02 9.49
N SER A 212 -3.53 -9.10 10.36
CA SER A 212 -3.51 -9.30 11.81
C SER A 212 -4.89 -9.50 12.42
N GLN A 213 -5.96 -9.03 11.75
CA GLN A 213 -7.34 -9.18 12.20
C GLN A 213 -7.96 -10.51 11.74
N GLY A 214 -7.23 -11.31 10.96
CA GLY A 214 -7.69 -12.60 10.43
C GLY A 214 -9.01 -12.44 9.68
N ARG A 215 -9.97 -13.34 9.90
CA ARG A 215 -11.24 -13.34 9.17
C ARG A 215 -12.12 -12.11 9.41
N SER A 216 -11.89 -11.38 10.51
CA SER A 216 -12.70 -10.21 10.87
C SER A 216 -12.30 -8.94 10.11
N PHE A 217 -11.27 -9.00 9.25
CA PHE A 217 -10.77 -7.81 8.56
C PHE A 217 -11.81 -7.13 7.66
N VAL A 218 -12.78 -7.89 7.14
CA VAL A 218 -13.87 -7.37 6.30
C VAL A 218 -14.77 -6.38 7.05
N ASN A 219 -14.78 -6.39 8.38
CA ASN A 219 -15.59 -5.49 9.21
C ASN A 219 -14.79 -4.26 9.70
N LEU A 220 -13.56 -4.07 9.24
CA LEU A 220 -12.72 -2.95 9.67
C LEU A 220 -13.07 -1.69 8.89
N GLY A 221 -13.11 -0.57 9.61
CA GLY A 221 -13.06 0.77 9.03
C GLY A 221 -11.63 1.33 9.03
N PRO A 222 -11.39 2.43 8.31
CA PRO A 222 -10.08 3.08 8.25
C PRO A 222 -9.57 3.52 9.63
N VAL A 223 -8.26 3.43 9.85
CA VAL A 223 -7.59 3.85 11.09
C VAL A 223 -6.68 5.05 10.82
N ASN A 224 -6.79 6.10 11.64
CA ASN A 224 -6.11 7.37 11.39
C ASN A 224 -4.58 7.24 11.42
N GLU A 225 -4.06 6.27 12.16
CA GLU A 225 -2.64 5.99 12.27
C GLU A 225 -2.01 5.50 10.97
N ILE A 226 -2.81 4.96 10.04
CA ILE A 226 -2.37 4.52 8.71
C ILE A 226 -2.88 5.51 7.64
N GLU A 227 -4.15 5.91 7.72
CA GLU A 227 -4.89 6.48 6.59
C GLU A 227 -4.81 8.00 6.46
N VAL A 228 -4.58 8.72 7.56
CA VAL A 228 -4.52 10.19 7.53
C VAL A 228 -3.21 10.63 6.92
N ASP A 229 -3.29 11.51 5.92
CA ASP A 229 -2.12 12.10 5.27
C ASP A 229 -1.27 12.88 6.29
N ALA A 230 0.05 12.80 6.11
CA ALA A 230 1.04 13.45 6.95
C ALA A 230 1.85 14.45 6.13
N ARG A 231 2.43 15.46 6.78
CA ARG A 231 3.22 16.50 6.09
C ARG A 231 4.56 15.99 5.59
N SER A 232 5.09 14.95 6.22
CA SER A 232 6.29 14.25 5.80
C SER A 232 6.15 12.75 6.00
N HIS A 233 6.97 11.99 5.28
CA HIS A 233 7.09 10.55 5.48
C HIS A 233 7.45 10.20 6.94
N GLN A 234 8.39 10.94 7.55
CA GLN A 234 8.78 10.76 8.95
C GLN A 234 7.60 10.93 9.93
N GLU A 235 6.75 11.94 9.73
CA GLU A 235 5.57 12.15 10.57
C GLU A 235 4.60 10.95 10.47
N TRP A 236 4.41 10.40 9.27
CA TRP A 236 3.60 9.20 9.08
C TRP A 236 4.24 7.98 9.77
N ILE A 237 5.55 7.80 9.68
CA ILE A 237 6.28 6.73 10.36
C ILE A 237 6.08 6.80 11.87
N ASP A 238 6.27 7.97 12.48
CA ASP A 238 6.17 8.13 13.94
C ASP A 238 4.75 7.87 14.45
N ARG A 239 3.74 8.25 13.65
CA ARG A 239 2.34 7.97 13.94
C ARG A 239 2.02 6.48 13.83
N SER A 240 2.36 5.87 12.69
CA SER A 240 2.05 4.47 12.38
C SER A 240 2.81 3.50 13.27
N LYS A 241 4.04 3.83 13.69
CA LYS A 241 4.88 2.97 14.56
C LYS A 241 4.18 2.52 15.82
N ARG A 242 3.52 3.43 16.54
CA ARG A 242 2.83 3.12 17.80
C ARG A 242 1.69 2.10 17.60
N PHE A 243 1.04 2.15 16.45
CA PHE A 243 -0.04 1.25 16.09
C PHE A 243 0.48 -0.08 15.54
N LEU A 244 1.34 -0.04 14.52
CA LEU A 244 1.84 -1.22 13.81
C LEU A 244 2.75 -2.12 14.66
N THR A 245 3.43 -1.58 15.69
CA THR A 245 4.22 -2.39 16.62
C THR A 245 3.37 -3.28 17.55
N GLN A 246 2.08 -2.95 17.71
CA GLN A 246 1.14 -3.75 18.51
C GLN A 246 0.53 -4.90 17.71
N LEU A 247 0.65 -4.84 16.38
CA LEU A 247 0.08 -5.81 15.45
C LEU A 247 1.15 -6.82 15.03
N LYS A 248 0.72 -8.04 14.74
CA LYS A 248 1.63 -9.13 14.37
C LYS A 248 1.26 -9.73 13.03
N SER A 249 2.29 -10.11 12.28
CA SER A 249 2.20 -11.01 11.13
C SER A 249 3.24 -12.11 11.30
N GLY A 250 2.78 -13.34 11.54
CA GLY A 250 3.66 -14.45 11.87
C GLY A 250 4.43 -14.21 13.18
N SER A 251 5.77 -14.24 13.11
CA SER A 251 6.66 -14.06 14.27
C SER A 251 7.11 -12.61 14.53
N GLY A 252 6.84 -11.68 13.60
CA GLY A 252 7.26 -10.28 13.68
C GLY A 252 6.10 -9.30 13.94
N ASP A 253 6.43 -8.11 14.43
CA ASP A 253 5.49 -6.98 14.46
C ASP A 253 5.37 -6.33 13.08
N CYS A 254 4.21 -5.73 12.79
CA CYS A 254 3.90 -5.18 11.47
C CYS A 254 4.82 -4.01 11.08
N PHE A 255 5.34 -3.26 12.05
CA PHE A 255 6.17 -2.10 11.77
C PHE A 255 7.52 -2.49 11.15
N LYS A 256 8.13 -3.60 11.61
CA LYS A 256 9.39 -4.11 11.03
C LYS A 256 9.31 -4.42 9.54
N LEU A 257 8.13 -4.73 9.01
CA LEU A 257 7.94 -5.01 7.59
C LEU A 257 8.20 -3.79 6.71
N LEU A 258 8.08 -2.57 7.26
CA LEU A 258 8.28 -1.34 6.52
C LEU A 258 9.74 -1.08 6.15
N GLN A 259 10.68 -1.87 6.73
CA GLN A 259 12.13 -1.76 6.54
C GLN A 259 12.65 -0.32 6.71
N PHE A 260 11.98 0.45 7.57
CA PHE A 260 12.37 1.82 7.83
C PHE A 260 13.50 1.85 8.84
N SER A 261 14.65 2.39 8.43
CA SER A 261 15.74 2.75 9.31
C SER A 261 15.85 4.28 9.30
N PRO A 262 15.75 4.95 10.46
CA PRO A 262 15.98 6.39 10.50
C PRO A 262 17.39 6.69 10.02
N ALA A 263 17.55 7.77 9.24
CA ALA A 263 18.87 8.28 8.89
C ALA A 263 19.67 8.54 10.19
N PRO A 264 20.96 8.15 10.23
CA PRO A 264 21.80 8.29 11.43
C PRO A 264 22.05 9.73 11.86
#